data_AF-A0A359D5W4-F1
#
_entry.id   AF-A0A359D5W4-F1
#
_cell.length_a   1.000
_cell.length_b   1.000
_cell.length_c   1.000
_cell.angle_alpha   90.00
_cell.angle_beta   90.00
_cell.angle_gamma   90.00
#
_symmetry.space_group_name_H-M   'P 1'
#
loop_
_entity.id
_entity.type
_entity.pdbx_description
1 polymer ?
#
loop_
_entity_poly.entity_id
_entity_poly.type
_entity_poly.pdbx_seq_one_letter_code
_entity_poly.pdbx_strand_id
1 'polypeptide(L)'
;MSDKEIFQRFIEEVLMSGPEATLPCNLSDYWLTALQQSTDRCLENLATERPEDDDSLSLPLAAILHILCAKAGSAEFHVPMEELFNNFEYLRIELAIEELRRKTDYLNEPATLASIFTDRELRFSPSAPN
;
A
#
# COMPACT_ATOMS: atom_id res chain seq x y z
N MET A 1 -8.45 -15.25 -12.47
CA MET A 1 -9.28 -14.82 -11.33
C MET A 1 -9.87 -13.49 -11.71
N SER A 2 -11.16 -13.31 -11.48
CA SER A 2 -11.83 -12.01 -11.66
C SER A 2 -11.38 -11.06 -10.53
N ASP A 3 -11.37 -9.75 -10.78
CA ASP A 3 -10.99 -8.73 -9.79
C ASP A 3 -11.75 -8.86 -8.47
N LYS A 4 -13.03 -9.23 -8.53
CA LYS A 4 -13.87 -9.55 -7.37
C LYS A 4 -13.33 -10.71 -6.51
N GLU A 5 -12.78 -11.75 -7.13
CA GLU A 5 -12.21 -12.89 -6.41
C GLU A 5 -10.89 -12.50 -5.73
N ILE A 6 -10.08 -11.68 -6.40
CA ILE A 6 -8.83 -11.14 -5.85
C ILE A 6 -9.14 -10.25 -4.65
N PHE A 7 -10.13 -9.37 -4.77
CA PHE A 7 -10.55 -8.49 -3.68
C PHE A 7 -11.08 -9.28 -2.48
N GLN A 8 -11.90 -10.31 -2.70
CA GLN A 8 -12.40 -11.16 -1.61
C GLN A 8 -11.26 -11.84 -0.86
N ARG A 9 -10.26 -12.38 -1.58
CA ARG A 9 -9.06 -12.95 -0.98
C ARG A 9 -8.24 -11.91 -0.22
N PHE A 10 -8.17 -10.68 -0.72
CA PHE A 10 -7.46 -9.60 -0.04
C PHE A 10 -8.10 -9.27 1.32
N ILE A 11 -9.44 -9.27 1.39
CA ILE A 11 -10.15 -9.11 2.66
C ILE A 11 -9.77 -10.22 3.64
N GLU A 12 -9.89 -11.48 3.21
CA GLU A 12 -9.72 -12.65 4.08
C GLU A 12 -8.27 -12.84 4.53
N GLU A 13 -7.31 -12.68 3.61
CA GLU A 13 -5.90 -12.94 3.89
C GLU A 13 -5.21 -11.74 4.55
N VAL A 14 -5.59 -10.51 4.20
CA VAL A 14 -4.89 -9.29 4.64
C VAL A 14 -5.73 -8.48 5.61
N LEU A 15 -6.89 -7.96 5.18
CA LEU A 15 -7.65 -6.99 5.99
C LEU A 15 -8.17 -7.58 7.32
N MET A 16 -8.49 -8.87 7.34
CA MET A 16 -8.99 -9.55 8.55
C MET A 16 -7.87 -9.99 9.52
N SER A 17 -6.61 -9.85 9.13
CA SER A 17 -5.45 -10.36 9.88
C SER A 17 -4.90 -9.35 10.91
N GLY A 18 -5.45 -8.14 10.96
CA GLY A 18 -5.14 -7.11 11.95
C GLY A 18 -4.65 -5.81 11.34
N PRO A 19 -4.57 -4.72 12.14
CA PRO A 19 -4.38 -3.35 11.63
C PRO A 19 -3.06 -3.13 10.89
N GLU A 20 -2.03 -3.91 11.21
CA GLU A 20 -0.70 -3.82 10.59
C GLU A 20 -0.55 -4.74 9.36
N ALA A 21 -1.53 -5.60 9.07
CA ALA A 21 -1.41 -6.61 8.02
C ALA A 21 -1.27 -6.01 6.60
N THR A 22 -1.78 -4.80 6.39
CA THR A 22 -1.65 -4.06 5.12
C THR A 22 -0.35 -3.26 5.00
N LEU A 23 0.49 -3.23 6.03
CA LEU A 23 1.80 -2.59 5.90
C LEU A 23 2.65 -3.34 4.87
N PRO A 24 3.40 -2.65 3.99
CA PRO A 24 4.19 -3.30 2.95
C PRO A 24 5.07 -4.45 3.46
N CYS A 25 5.72 -4.27 4.61
CA CYS A 25 6.57 -5.28 5.22
C CYS A 25 5.85 -6.55 5.67
N ASN A 26 4.54 -6.49 5.88
CA ASN A 26 3.71 -7.60 6.36
C ASN A 26 2.95 -8.30 5.22
N LEU A 27 2.97 -7.73 4.02
CA LEU A 27 2.34 -8.35 2.84
C LEU A 27 3.17 -9.54 2.35
N SER A 28 2.50 -10.60 1.87
CA SER A 28 3.18 -11.64 1.11
C SER A 28 3.71 -11.08 -0.22
N ASP A 29 4.68 -11.74 -0.85
CA ASP A 29 5.20 -11.29 -2.16
C ASP A 29 4.10 -11.20 -3.24
N TYR A 30 3.11 -12.09 -3.15
CA TYR A 30 1.94 -12.05 -4.01
C TYR A 30 1.13 -10.77 -3.79
N TRP A 31 0.78 -10.45 -2.53
CA TRP A 31 -0.01 -9.27 -2.22
C TRP A 31 0.74 -7.97 -2.45
N LEU A 32 2.05 -7.95 -2.19
CA LEU A 32 2.92 -6.81 -2.52
C LEU A 32 2.85 -6.51 -4.02
N THR A 33 3.09 -7.53 -4.85
CA THR A 33 3.07 -7.39 -6.32
C THR A 33 1.67 -7.00 -6.84
N ALA A 34 0.62 -7.63 -6.31
CA ALA A 34 -0.75 -7.34 -6.70
C ALA A 34 -1.16 -5.89 -6.35
N LEU A 35 -0.82 -5.42 -5.15
CA LEU A 35 -1.06 -4.05 -4.74
C LEU A 35 -0.27 -3.05 -5.58
N GLN A 36 1.00 -3.34 -5.90
CA GLN A 36 1.81 -2.48 -6.78
C GLN A 36 1.15 -2.32 -8.14
N GLN A 37 0.83 -3.43 -8.81
CA GLN A 37 0.20 -3.42 -10.14
C GLN A 37 -1.16 -2.70 -10.14
N SER A 38 -1.96 -2.87 -9.09
CA SER A 38 -3.25 -2.19 -8.95
C SER A 38 -3.07 -0.70 -8.68
N THR A 39 -2.08 -0.32 -7.87
CA THR A 39 -1.77 1.08 -7.54
C THR A 39 -1.22 1.83 -8.75
N ASP A 40 -0.30 1.23 -9.51
CA ASP A 40 0.25 1.81 -10.74
C ASP A 40 -0.85 2.05 -11.76
N ARG A 41 -1.71 1.06 -12.01
CA ARG A 41 -2.84 1.19 -12.94
C ARG A 41 -3.83 2.27 -12.50
N CYS A 42 -4.14 2.32 -11.20
CA CYS A 42 -4.98 3.35 -10.63
C CYS A 42 -4.41 4.75 -10.93
N LEU A 43 -3.11 4.98 -10.67
CA LEU A 43 -2.46 6.26 -10.92
C LEU A 43 -2.39 6.61 -12.42
N GLU A 44 -2.15 5.63 -13.29
CA GLU A 44 -2.17 5.80 -14.75
C GLU A 44 -3.57 6.20 -15.27
N ASN A 45 -4.63 5.54 -14.77
CA ASN A 45 -6.01 5.85 -15.15
C ASN A 45 -6.42 7.26 -14.69
N LEU A 46 -6.01 7.65 -13.49
CA LEU A 46 -6.22 9.01 -12.97
C LEU A 46 -5.49 10.07 -13.80
N ALA A 47 -4.26 9.78 -14.24
CA ALA A 47 -3.46 10.70 -15.04
C ALA A 47 -3.99 10.87 -16.48
N THR A 48 -4.72 9.88 -17.00
CA THR A 48 -5.18 9.86 -18.40
C THR A 48 -6.64 10.27 -18.58
N GLU A 49 -7.35 10.66 -17.52
CA GLU A 49 -8.78 11.02 -17.51
C GLU A 49 -9.67 9.98 -18.22
N ARG A 50 -9.24 8.71 -18.24
CA ARG A 50 -10.03 7.59 -18.74
C ARG A 50 -10.58 6.84 -17.55
N PRO A 51 -11.81 7.17 -17.09
CA PRO A 51 -12.53 6.32 -16.18
C PRO A 51 -12.97 5.09 -16.98
N GLU A 52 -12.07 4.14 -17.17
CA GLU A 52 -12.49 2.78 -17.48
C GLU A 52 -13.26 2.30 -16.23
N ASP A 53 -14.39 1.61 -16.43
CA ASP A 53 -15.24 0.97 -15.40
C ASP A 53 -14.48 -0.20 -14.74
N ASP A 54 -13.25 0.06 -14.32
CA ASP A 54 -12.27 -0.92 -13.92
C ASP A 54 -12.25 -0.96 -12.39
N ASP A 55 -12.57 -2.12 -11.83
CA ASP A 55 -12.50 -2.43 -10.40
C ASP A 55 -11.05 -2.31 -9.83
N SER A 56 -10.09 -1.81 -10.62
CA SER A 56 -8.67 -1.63 -10.28
C SER A 56 -8.40 -0.63 -9.16
N LEU A 57 -9.39 0.20 -8.80
CA LEU A 57 -9.35 1.07 -7.63
C LEU A 57 -9.57 0.31 -6.31
N SER A 58 -10.23 -0.85 -6.35
CA SER A 58 -10.76 -1.52 -5.14
C SER A 58 -9.67 -1.96 -4.17
N LEU A 59 -8.62 -2.64 -4.65
CA LEU A 59 -7.50 -3.11 -3.83
C LEU A 59 -6.71 -1.95 -3.17
N PRO A 60 -6.15 -0.99 -3.92
CA PRO A 60 -5.33 0.06 -3.33
C PRO A 60 -6.14 0.97 -2.43
N LEU A 61 -7.40 1.29 -2.78
CA LEU A 61 -8.28 2.05 -1.91
C LEU A 61 -8.57 1.30 -0.60
N ALA A 62 -8.85 0.00 -0.65
CA ALA A 62 -9.10 -0.78 0.56
C ALA A 62 -7.86 -0.86 1.46
N ALA A 63 -6.66 -0.98 0.89
CA ALA A 63 -5.41 -0.94 1.66
C ALA A 63 -5.21 0.42 2.37
N ILE A 64 -5.43 1.53 1.65
CA ILE A 64 -5.33 2.88 2.21
C ILE A 64 -6.35 3.08 3.33
N LEU A 65 -7.62 2.75 3.08
CA LEU A 65 -8.68 2.87 4.07
C LEU A 65 -8.39 2.02 5.31
N HIS A 66 -7.90 0.81 5.15
CA HIS A 66 -7.55 -0.05 6.26
C HIS A 66 -6.43 0.54 7.13
N ILE A 67 -5.39 1.11 6.50
CA ILE A 67 -4.31 1.82 7.21
C ILE A 67 -4.83 3.07 7.92
N LEU A 68 -5.68 3.86 7.26
CA LEU A 68 -6.26 5.08 7.85
C LEU A 68 -7.17 4.75 9.04
N CYS A 69 -8.01 3.72 8.92
CA CYS A 69 -8.82 3.18 10.01
C CYS A 69 -7.95 2.75 11.20
N ALA A 70 -6.84 2.06 10.92
CA ALA A 70 -5.89 1.66 11.95
C ALA A 70 -5.22 2.86 12.63
N LYS A 71 -4.85 3.91 11.88
CA LYS A 71 -4.29 5.16 12.41
C LYS A 71 -5.29 5.96 13.26
N ALA A 72 -6.57 5.97 12.86
CA ALA A 72 -7.62 6.71 13.55
C ALA A 72 -8.07 6.08 14.88
N GLY A 73 -7.74 4.80 15.14
CA GLY A 73 -7.98 4.17 16.43
C GLY A 73 -9.45 4.17 16.86
N SER A 74 -10.35 3.80 15.95
CA SER A 74 -11.82 3.79 16.11
C SER A 74 -12.53 5.15 16.11
N ALA A 75 -11.81 6.26 15.90
CA ALA A 75 -12.44 7.56 15.66
C ALA A 75 -12.97 7.66 14.22
N GLU A 76 -14.09 8.36 14.03
CA GLU A 76 -14.49 8.82 12.70
C GLU A 76 -13.41 9.77 12.17
N PHE A 77 -12.96 9.55 10.94
CA PHE A 77 -11.97 10.38 10.28
C PHE A 77 -12.52 10.88 8.94
N HIS A 78 -12.12 12.10 8.58
CA HIS A 78 -12.42 12.70 7.29
C HIS A 78 -11.09 12.91 6.55
N VAL A 79 -10.98 12.34 5.36
CA VAL A 79 -9.80 12.51 4.50
C VAL A 79 -10.27 13.25 3.24
N PRO A 80 -9.77 14.47 2.98
CA PRO A 80 -10.07 15.19 1.76
C PRO A 80 -9.53 14.41 0.55
N MET A 81 -10.20 14.56 -0.59
CA MET A 81 -9.87 13.80 -1.80
C MET A 81 -8.41 14.00 -2.26
N GLU A 82 -7.87 15.21 -2.13
CA GLU A 82 -6.47 15.51 -2.44
C GLU A 82 -5.49 14.74 -1.54
N GLU A 83 -5.78 14.63 -0.24
CA GLU A 83 -4.96 13.84 0.69
C GLU A 83 -5.10 12.34 0.43
N LEU A 84 -6.27 11.89 0.00
CA LEU A 84 -6.47 10.51 -0.43
C LEU A 84 -5.58 10.18 -1.63
N PHE A 85 -5.47 11.07 -2.62
CA PHE A 85 -4.54 10.90 -3.76
C PHE A 85 -3.08 10.86 -3.31
N ASN A 86 -2.67 11.74 -2.41
CA ASN A 86 -1.32 11.69 -1.84
C ASN A 86 -1.05 10.33 -1.17
N ASN A 87 -2.04 9.73 -0.49
CA ASN A 87 -1.89 8.41 0.14
C ASN A 87 -1.66 7.29 -0.90
N PHE A 88 -2.20 7.39 -2.12
CA PHE A 88 -1.87 6.45 -3.19
C PHE A 88 -0.40 6.57 -3.61
N GLU A 89 0.13 7.78 -3.73
CA GLU A 89 1.54 8.00 -4.08
C GLU A 89 2.47 7.50 -2.96
N TYR A 90 2.16 7.80 -1.71
CA TYR A 90 2.90 7.26 -0.57
C TYR A 90 2.86 5.74 -0.53
N LEU A 91 1.67 5.13 -0.74
CA LEU A 91 1.54 3.68 -0.78
C LEU A 91 2.45 3.09 -1.87
N ARG A 92 2.43 3.66 -3.08
CA ARG A 92 3.26 3.22 -4.20
C ARG A 92 4.75 3.23 -3.85
N ILE A 93 5.22 4.33 -3.27
CA ILE A 93 6.63 4.50 -2.89
C ILE A 93 7.01 3.46 -1.82
N GLU A 94 6.18 3.28 -0.80
CA GLU A 94 6.47 2.33 0.28
C GLU A 94 6.45 0.86 -0.18
N LEU A 95 5.56 0.51 -1.10
CA LEU A 95 5.56 -0.81 -1.74
C LEU A 95 6.86 -1.05 -2.53
N ALA A 96 7.32 -0.04 -3.29
CA ALA A 96 8.56 -0.14 -4.06
C ALA A 96 9.80 -0.24 -3.15
N ILE A 97 9.81 0.48 -2.03
CA ILE A 97 10.90 0.40 -1.03
C ILE A 97 10.95 -1.01 -0.42
N GLU A 98 9.80 -1.59 -0.08
CA GLU A 98 9.75 -2.95 0.45
C GLU A 98 10.17 -3.98 -0.60
N GLU A 99 9.75 -3.82 -1.85
CA GLU A 99 10.21 -4.68 -2.94
C GLU A 99 11.74 -4.62 -3.10
N LEU A 100 12.33 -3.42 -3.07
CA LEU A 100 13.77 -3.22 -3.11
C LEU A 100 14.45 -3.90 -1.92
N ARG A 101 13.90 -3.76 -0.72
CA ARG A 101 14.41 -4.39 0.52
C ARG A 101 14.37 -5.91 0.45
N ARG A 102 13.38 -6.51 -0.21
CA ARG A 102 13.30 -7.98 -0.40
C ARG A 102 14.26 -8.51 -1.46
N LYS A 103 14.56 -7.69 -2.48
CA LYS A 103 15.38 -8.10 -3.64
C LYS A 103 16.84 -7.68 -3.53
N THR A 104 17.19 -6.81 -2.59
CA THR A 104 18.53 -6.26 -2.45
C THR A 104 19.03 -6.35 -1.02
N ASP A 105 20.35 -6.26 -0.88
CA ASP A 105 21.04 -6.20 0.40
C ASP A 105 20.92 -4.84 1.10
N TYR A 106 20.07 -3.92 0.62
CA TYR A 106 19.86 -2.64 1.28
C TYR A 106 18.88 -2.78 2.45
N LEU A 107 19.33 -2.33 3.63
CA LEU A 107 18.47 -2.19 4.79
C LEU A 107 17.85 -0.80 4.76
N ASN A 108 16.53 -0.76 4.67
CA ASN A 108 15.69 0.38 4.99
C ASN A 108 14.71 -0.05 6.10
N GLU A 109 14.38 0.87 7.01
CA GLU A 109 13.42 0.62 8.07
C GLU A 109 12.00 0.49 7.46
N PRO A 110 11.29 -0.63 7.70
CA PRO A 110 9.96 -0.84 7.15
C PRO A 110 8.99 0.23 7.64
N ALA A 111 7.99 0.56 6.83
CA ALA A 111 6.96 1.49 7.23
C ALA A 111 6.13 0.92 8.38
N THR A 112 5.88 1.74 9.40
CA THR A 112 4.96 1.45 10.50
C THR A 112 3.63 2.18 10.28
N LEU A 113 2.59 1.84 11.03
CA LEU A 113 1.33 2.60 10.99
C LEU A 113 1.54 4.08 11.32
N ALA A 114 2.52 4.42 12.17
CA ALA A 114 2.83 5.81 12.49
C ALA A 114 3.50 6.53 11.30
N SER A 115 4.43 5.85 10.62
CA SER A 115 5.30 6.47 9.60
C SER A 115 4.78 6.35 8.16
N ILE A 116 3.87 5.41 7.87
CA ILE A 116 3.27 5.30 6.53
C ILE A 116 2.38 6.51 6.25
N PHE A 117 2.37 6.96 4.98
CA PHE A 117 1.71 8.19 4.54
C PHE A 117 2.28 9.48 5.17
N THR A 118 3.60 9.51 5.38
CA THR A 118 4.30 10.69 5.90
C THR A 118 5.60 10.92 5.12
N ASP A 119 6.13 12.13 5.17
CA ASP A 119 7.48 12.49 4.67
C ASP A 119 8.60 11.95 5.59
N ARG A 120 8.60 10.64 5.86
CA ARG A 120 9.64 10.02 6.70
C ARG A 120 10.98 10.01 5.97
N GLU A 121 12.07 10.26 6.71
CA GLU A 121 13.42 10.14 6.16
C GLU A 121 13.75 8.68 5.83
N LEU A 122 14.09 8.41 4.56
CA LEU A 122 14.52 7.09 4.12
C LEU A 122 16.04 6.95 4.26
N ARG A 123 16.47 5.95 5.03
CA ARG A 123 17.89 5.64 5.21
C ARG A 123 18.23 4.35 4.48
N PHE A 124 19.08 4.46 3.47
CA PHE A 124 19.59 3.32 2.74
C PHE A 124 21.01 3.03 3.20
N SER A 125 21.21 1.87 3.80
CA SER A 125 22.53 1.36 4.17
C SER A 125 22.76 -0.01 3.55
N PRO A 126 23.95 -0.27 2.98
CA PRO A 126 24.30 -1.63 2.57
C PRO A 126 24.32 -2.51 3.81
N SER A 127 23.70 -3.69 3.76
CA SER A 127 23.86 -4.68 4.82
C SER A 127 25.34 -5.02 4.95
N ALA A 128 25.83 -5.05 6.20
CA ALA A 128 27.23 -5.29 6.48
C ALA A 128 27.66 -6.63 5.85
N PRO A 129 28.83 -6.70 5.20
CA PRO A 129 29.34 -7.97 4.70
C PRO A 129 29.54 -8.92 5.87
N ASN A 130 28.94 -10.12 5.78
CA ASN A 130 29.20 -11.24 6.68
C ASN A 130 30.66 -11.70 6.61
#